data_AF-A0A1B2HXM1-F1
#
_entry.id   AF-A0A1B2HXM1-F1
#
_cell.length_a   1.000
_cell.length_b   1.000
_cell.length_c   1.000
_cell.angle_alpha   90.00
_cell.angle_beta   90.00
_cell.angle_gamma   90.00
#
_symmetry.space_group_name_H-M   'P 1'
#
loop_
_entity.id
_entity.type
_entity.pdbx_description
1 polymer ?
#
loop_
_entity_poly.entity_id
_entity_poly.type
_entity_poly.pdbx_seq_one_letter_code
_entity_poly.pdbx_strand_id
1 'polypeptide(L)'
;MPGAQLGGTLTLDTQLVLAGFRASDAIAAPRRGGSILWTRRRSLRLQGDAPQFPIAVVDFESTHLPAESAWHVQLSGDLNTATMGAVLLLVNQQKKSIVTAFQNAASPRPIDRVYLSAAYADIARSMIEHALADLDFELENDYPEESLGATLQNLLATFFPNVSVQNLRLRREQSPNLFATEVQAAVGIFEEA
;
A
#
# COMPACT_ATOMS: atom_id res chain seq x y z
N MET A 1 -2.51 21.76 6.61
CA MET A 1 -1.52 20.70 6.42
C MET A 1 -1.84 20.00 5.11
N PRO A 2 -0.86 19.80 4.21
CA PRO A 2 -1.07 19.03 2.99
C PRO A 2 -1.45 17.58 3.34
N GLY A 3 -2.42 17.00 2.61
CA GLY A 3 -2.98 15.68 2.92
C GLY A 3 -2.00 14.50 2.88
N ALA A 4 -0.81 14.70 2.31
CA ALA A 4 0.27 13.71 2.23
C ALA A 4 1.02 13.50 3.56
N GLN A 5 0.80 14.34 4.59
CA GLN A 5 1.54 14.30 5.86
C GLN A 5 0.75 13.70 7.03
N LEU A 6 -0.36 13.00 6.76
CA LEU A 6 -1.21 12.41 7.80
C LEU A 6 -0.91 10.92 7.97
N GLY A 7 0.16 10.59 8.69
CA GLY A 7 0.30 9.25 9.27
C GLY A 7 -0.71 9.03 10.41
N GLY A 8 -1.29 7.83 10.51
CA GLY A 8 -2.19 7.45 11.61
C GLY A 8 -3.57 6.92 11.19
N THR A 9 -4.54 6.91 12.11
CA THR A 9 -5.92 6.47 11.84
C THR A 9 -6.84 7.70 11.69
N LEU A 10 -7.31 7.97 10.48
CA LEU A 10 -8.40 8.92 10.22
C LEU A 10 -9.72 8.32 10.65
N THR A 11 -10.28 8.83 11.75
CA THR A 11 -11.64 8.47 12.17
C THR A 11 -12.62 9.53 11.70
N LEU A 12 -13.46 9.17 10.73
CA LEU A 12 -14.57 9.97 10.25
C LEU A 12 -15.80 9.65 11.09
N ASP A 13 -16.26 10.62 11.88
CA ASP A 13 -17.51 10.53 12.63
C ASP A 13 -18.56 11.41 11.92
N THR A 14 -19.57 10.77 11.32
CA THR A 14 -20.69 11.46 10.68
C THR A 14 -21.89 11.36 11.60
N GLN A 15 -22.42 12.51 12.01
CA GLN A 15 -23.59 12.59 12.87
C GLN A 15 -24.69 13.36 12.14
N LEU A 16 -25.87 12.76 12.08
CA LEU A 16 -27.07 13.44 11.61
C LEU A 16 -27.82 13.95 12.83
N VAL A 17 -27.88 15.26 12.99
CA VAL A 17 -28.44 15.93 14.17
C VAL A 17 -29.73 16.64 13.80
N LEU A 18 -30.73 16.56 14.68
CA LEU A 18 -31.97 17.31 14.51
C LEU A 18 -31.68 18.81 14.70
N ALA A 19 -31.73 19.58 13.62
CA ALA A 19 -31.31 20.98 13.61
C ALA A 19 -32.20 21.94 14.43
N GLY A 20 -33.44 21.56 14.72
CA GLY A 20 -34.39 22.37 15.47
C GLY A 20 -35.53 21.54 16.02
N PHE A 21 -36.25 22.09 17.00
CA PHE A 21 -37.38 21.40 17.62
C PHE A 21 -38.40 20.98 16.56
N ARG A 22 -38.77 19.69 16.54
CA ARG A 22 -39.90 19.19 15.75
C ARG A 22 -40.96 18.63 16.69
N ALA A 23 -42.16 19.22 16.62
CA ALA A 23 -43.34 18.61 17.20
C ALA A 23 -43.66 17.32 16.43
N SER A 24 -43.67 16.19 17.11
CA SER A 24 -44.03 14.88 16.56
C SER A 24 -44.83 14.12 17.60
N ASP A 25 -45.91 13.46 17.20
CA ASP A 25 -46.78 12.67 18.10
C ASP A 25 -46.26 11.25 18.35
N ALA A 26 -45.16 10.84 17.69
CA ALA A 26 -44.57 9.52 17.89
C ALA A 26 -43.77 9.45 19.21
N ILE A 27 -44.04 8.42 20.01
CA ILE A 27 -43.52 8.24 21.39
C ILE A 27 -41.98 8.17 21.44
N ALA A 28 -41.33 7.69 20.38
CA ALA A 28 -39.87 7.53 20.29
C ALA A 28 -39.19 8.46 19.28
N ALA A 29 -39.88 9.47 18.75
CA ALA A 29 -39.27 10.42 17.83
C ALA A 29 -38.43 11.45 18.60
N PRO A 30 -37.15 11.66 18.25
CA PRO A 30 -36.32 12.71 18.84
C PRO A 30 -36.89 14.10 18.52
N ARG A 31 -37.11 14.92 19.57
CA ARG A 31 -37.86 16.20 19.46
C ARG A 31 -37.01 17.44 19.74
N ARG A 32 -35.86 17.29 20.42
CA ARG A 32 -35.02 18.40 20.85
C ARG A 32 -33.98 18.71 19.79
N GLY A 33 -33.85 19.99 19.42
CA GLY A 33 -32.71 20.45 18.62
C GLY A 33 -31.40 20.02 19.28
N GLY A 34 -30.50 19.42 18.50
CA GLY A 34 -29.28 18.80 19.01
C GLY A 34 -29.37 17.29 19.26
N SER A 35 -30.52 16.65 19.07
CA SER A 35 -30.64 15.18 19.18
C SER A 35 -29.91 14.49 18.02
N ILE A 36 -29.01 13.57 18.32
CA ILE A 36 -28.32 12.75 17.32
C ILE A 36 -29.28 11.65 16.85
N LEU A 37 -29.66 11.70 15.57
CA LEU A 37 -30.59 10.76 14.94
C LEU A 37 -29.87 9.50 14.46
N TRP A 38 -28.61 9.67 14.07
CA TRP A 38 -27.80 8.62 13.51
C TRP A 38 -26.33 9.01 13.61
N THR A 39 -25.49 8.05 13.97
CA THR A 39 -24.04 8.19 13.97
C THR A 39 -23.45 7.08 13.13
N ARG A 40 -22.48 7.43 12.30
CA ARG A 40 -21.61 6.47 11.64
C ARG A 40 -20.17 6.87 11.86
N ARG A 41 -19.42 5.96 12.46
CA ARG A 41 -17.98 6.06 12.61
C ARG A 41 -17.31 5.15 11.59
N ARG A 42 -16.37 5.69 10.82
CA ARG A 42 -15.50 4.93 9.93
C ARG A 42 -14.05 5.31 10.26
N SER A 43 -13.23 4.33 10.57
CA SER A 43 -11.81 4.53 10.80
C SER A 43 -11.04 4.02 9.58
N LEU A 44 -10.24 4.88 8.97
CA LEU A 44 -9.38 4.63 7.83
C LEU A 44 -7.93 4.81 8.32
N ARG A 45 -7.12 3.76 8.29
CA ARG A 45 -5.68 3.91 8.55
C ARG A 45 -5.05 4.55 7.31
N LEU A 46 -4.50 5.75 7.47
CA LEU A 46 -3.88 6.53 6.40
C LEU A 46 -2.45 6.07 6.07
N GLN A 47 -1.96 5.05 6.78
CA GLN A 47 -0.66 4.43 6.55
C GLN A 47 -0.81 2.91 6.70
N GLY A 48 -0.58 2.16 5.61
CA GLY A 48 -0.48 0.71 5.62
C GLY A 48 -1.75 -0.08 5.26
N ASP A 49 -2.33 0.17 4.09
CA ASP A 49 -3.38 -0.70 3.50
C ASP A 49 -2.79 -1.78 2.57
N ALA A 50 -1.46 -1.89 2.51
CA ALA A 50 -0.81 -3.07 1.96
C ALA A 50 -0.76 -4.15 3.06
N PRO A 51 -1.16 -5.40 2.78
CA PRO A 51 -0.93 -6.51 3.69
C PRO A 51 0.54 -6.50 4.13
N GLN A 52 0.79 -6.54 5.44
CA GLN A 52 2.14 -6.58 6.00
C GLN A 52 2.76 -7.95 5.73
N PHE A 53 3.25 -8.13 4.50
CA PHE A 53 3.83 -9.39 4.09
C PHE A 53 5.09 -9.74 4.90
N PRO A 54 5.40 -11.03 5.06
CA PRO A 54 6.55 -11.47 5.84
C PRO A 54 7.88 -10.87 5.37
N ILE A 55 8.72 -10.49 6.35
CA ILE A 55 10.11 -10.08 6.14
C ILE A 55 11.01 -11.09 6.85
N ALA A 56 11.99 -11.66 6.14
CA ALA A 56 12.98 -12.57 6.70
C ALA A 56 14.40 -12.05 6.46
N VAL A 57 15.25 -12.13 7.48
CA VAL A 57 16.68 -11.83 7.36
C VAL A 57 17.41 -13.12 7.00
N VAL A 58 18.12 -13.13 5.87
CA VAL A 58 18.77 -14.32 5.31
C VAL A 58 20.19 -13.99 4.89
N ASP A 59 21.12 -14.92 5.10
CA ASP A 59 22.48 -14.79 4.57
C ASP A 59 22.53 -15.19 3.09
N PHE A 60 22.61 -14.19 2.19
CA PHE A 60 22.54 -14.45 0.75
C PHE A 60 23.74 -15.26 0.24
N GLU A 61 24.89 -15.23 0.92
CA GLU A 61 26.06 -16.05 0.57
C GLU A 61 25.78 -17.56 0.66
N SER A 62 24.79 -17.94 1.48
CA SER A 62 24.35 -19.33 1.65
C SER A 62 23.21 -19.74 0.71
N THR A 63 22.83 -18.87 -0.25
CA THR A 63 21.69 -19.07 -1.16
C THR A 63 22.11 -18.93 -2.62
N HIS A 64 21.16 -19.07 -3.55
CA HIS A 64 21.37 -18.76 -4.96
C HIS A 64 21.23 -17.26 -5.30
N LEU A 65 20.88 -16.42 -4.33
CA LEU A 65 20.74 -14.98 -4.54
C LEU A 65 22.11 -14.30 -4.61
N PRO A 66 22.26 -13.19 -5.35
CA PRO A 66 23.53 -12.47 -5.41
C PRO A 66 23.92 -11.91 -4.03
N ALA A 67 25.10 -12.31 -3.52
CA ALA A 67 25.57 -11.93 -2.17
C ALA A 67 25.67 -10.41 -1.95
N GLU A 68 25.86 -9.63 -3.01
CA GLU A 68 25.97 -8.17 -2.92
C GLU A 68 24.62 -7.44 -2.94
N SER A 69 23.51 -8.14 -3.23
CA SER A 69 22.16 -7.54 -3.19
C SER A 69 21.73 -7.26 -1.75
N ALA A 70 21.00 -6.16 -1.56
CA ALA A 70 20.52 -5.75 -0.24
C ALA A 70 19.24 -6.46 0.21
N TRP A 71 18.35 -6.76 -0.75
CA TRP A 71 17.10 -7.46 -0.53
C TRP A 71 16.68 -8.21 -1.79
N HIS A 72 15.67 -9.05 -1.65
CA HIS A 72 14.99 -9.74 -2.74
C HIS A 72 13.51 -9.86 -2.40
N VAL A 73 12.64 -9.50 -3.34
CA VAL A 73 11.19 -9.75 -3.24
C VAL A 73 10.88 -11.01 -4.01
N GLN A 74 10.36 -11.99 -3.30
CA GLN A 74 9.80 -13.20 -3.88
C GLN A 74 8.28 -13.04 -4.00
N LEU A 75 7.77 -13.27 -5.21
CA LEU A 75 6.35 -13.39 -5.48
C LEU A 75 6.05 -14.84 -5.82
N SER A 76 5.01 -15.42 -5.23
CA SER A 76 4.67 -16.84 -5.35
C SER A 76 3.16 -17.03 -5.33
N GLY A 77 2.69 -18.13 -5.92
CA GLY A 77 1.25 -18.38 -6.06
C GLY A 77 0.64 -17.64 -7.26
N ASP A 78 -0.69 -17.62 -7.29
CA ASP A 78 -1.50 -16.93 -8.28
C ASP A 78 -2.11 -15.63 -7.71
N LEU A 79 -2.83 -14.88 -8.55
CA LEU A 79 -3.50 -13.62 -8.15
C LEU A 79 -4.57 -13.81 -7.06
N ASN A 80 -5.05 -15.04 -6.84
CA ASN A 80 -6.06 -15.35 -5.82
C ASN A 80 -5.42 -15.80 -4.50
N THR A 81 -4.11 -16.04 -4.48
CA THR A 81 -3.36 -16.44 -3.30
C THR A 81 -3.30 -15.28 -2.30
N ALA A 82 -3.51 -15.57 -1.01
CA ALA A 82 -3.41 -14.56 0.05
C ALA A 82 -2.04 -13.87 0.02
N THR A 83 -2.00 -12.53 0.05
CA THR A 83 -0.77 -11.73 -0.07
C THR A 83 0.26 -12.11 0.99
N MET A 84 -0.18 -12.42 2.20
CA MET A 84 0.66 -12.89 3.30
C MET A 84 1.46 -14.15 2.97
N GLY A 85 0.96 -15.01 2.10
CA GLY A 85 1.66 -16.21 1.61
C GLY A 85 2.29 -16.03 0.22
N ALA A 86 1.84 -15.03 -0.54
CA ALA A 86 2.31 -14.77 -1.89
C ALA A 86 3.55 -13.87 -1.95
N VAL A 87 3.78 -13.01 -0.95
CA VAL A 87 4.86 -12.02 -0.95
C VAL A 87 5.88 -12.30 0.15
N LEU A 88 7.09 -12.65 -0.25
CA LEU A 88 8.35 -12.83 0.48
C LEU A 88 9.31 -11.64 0.44
N LEU A 89 9.51 -10.81 1.47
CA LEU A 89 10.69 -9.93 1.49
C LEU A 89 11.86 -10.58 2.22
N LEU A 90 12.93 -10.88 1.47
CA LEU A 90 14.20 -11.36 2.02
C LEU A 90 15.17 -10.20 2.12
N VAL A 91 15.72 -9.97 3.31
CA VAL A 91 16.73 -8.93 3.58
C VAL A 91 18.07 -9.59 3.83
N ASN A 92 19.09 -9.16 3.10
CA ASN A 92 20.42 -9.75 3.20
C ASN A 92 21.08 -9.40 4.55
N GLN A 93 21.38 -10.43 5.34
CA GLN A 93 22.03 -10.31 6.64
C GLN A 93 23.40 -9.62 6.57
N GLN A 94 24.10 -9.71 5.44
CA GLN A 94 25.41 -9.08 5.26
C GLN A 94 25.31 -7.55 5.13
N LYS A 95 24.16 -7.01 4.70
CA LYS A 95 23.93 -5.56 4.57
C LYS A 95 23.38 -4.97 5.87
N LYS A 96 24.26 -4.83 6.88
CA LYS A 96 23.89 -4.44 8.27
C LYS A 96 23.10 -3.13 8.36
N SER A 97 23.40 -2.13 7.54
CA SER A 97 22.68 -0.85 7.51
C SER A 97 21.20 -1.04 7.13
N ILE A 98 20.92 -1.88 6.14
CA ILE A 98 19.57 -2.22 5.68
C ILE A 98 18.84 -3.04 6.73
N VAL A 99 19.49 -4.07 7.30
CA VAL A 99 18.91 -4.88 8.38
C VAL A 99 18.49 -3.98 9.56
N THR A 100 19.37 -3.05 9.95
CA THR A 100 19.08 -2.09 11.03
C THR A 100 17.90 -1.18 10.68
N ALA A 101 17.81 -0.72 9.42
CA ALA A 101 16.70 0.12 8.98
C ALA A 101 15.35 -0.61 9.06
N PHE A 102 15.30 -1.88 8.64
CA PHE A 102 14.10 -2.72 8.78
C PHE A 102 13.75 -3.02 10.24
N GLN A 103 14.74 -3.26 11.10
CA GLN A 103 14.51 -3.44 12.55
C GLN A 103 13.95 -2.17 13.21
N ASN A 104 14.36 -0.99 12.75
CA ASN A 104 13.90 0.30 13.27
C ASN A 104 12.65 0.84 12.56
N ALA A 105 11.98 0.06 11.70
CA ALA A 105 10.90 0.57 10.85
C ALA A 105 9.73 1.22 11.61
N ALA A 106 9.48 0.80 12.86
CA ALA A 106 8.46 1.42 13.72
C ALA A 106 8.83 2.83 14.23
N SER A 107 10.14 3.15 14.28
CA SER A 107 10.66 4.45 14.70
C SER A 107 12.01 4.73 14.01
N PRO A 108 11.99 5.00 12.69
CA PRO A 108 13.21 5.03 11.89
C PRO A 108 14.02 6.31 12.15
N ARG A 109 15.35 6.16 12.24
CA ARG A 109 16.27 7.30 12.23
C ARG A 109 16.26 7.96 10.83
N PRO A 110 16.76 9.20 10.68
CA PRO A 110 16.80 9.87 9.37
C PRO A 110 17.46 9.02 8.27
N ILE A 111 18.57 8.35 8.58
CA ILE A 111 19.23 7.46 7.62
C ILE A 111 18.43 6.19 7.32
N ASP A 112 17.69 5.67 8.31
CA ASP A 112 16.85 4.47 8.12
C ASP A 112 15.70 4.79 7.14
N ARG A 113 15.16 6.03 7.18
CA ARG A 113 14.13 6.48 6.23
C ARG A 113 14.61 6.46 4.79
N VAL A 114 15.87 6.82 4.54
CA VAL A 114 16.47 6.78 3.19
C VAL A 114 16.52 5.34 2.69
N TYR A 115 16.99 4.40 3.52
CA TYR A 115 17.04 2.98 3.15
C TYR A 115 15.66 2.36 2.95
N LEU A 116 14.72 2.65 3.86
CA LEU A 116 13.35 2.16 3.77
C LEU A 116 12.65 2.74 2.53
N SER A 117 12.80 4.03 2.24
CA SER A 117 12.24 4.66 1.03
C SER A 117 12.75 3.99 -0.24
N ALA A 118 14.07 3.74 -0.33
CA ALA A 118 14.64 3.04 -1.48
C ALA A 118 14.12 1.60 -1.60
N ALA A 119 13.99 0.87 -0.48
CA ALA A 119 13.44 -0.47 -0.49
C ALA A 119 11.96 -0.49 -0.89
N TYR A 120 11.12 0.37 -0.30
CA TYR A 120 9.71 0.48 -0.64
C TYR A 120 9.49 0.81 -2.12
N ALA A 121 10.26 1.76 -2.65
CA ALA A 121 10.21 2.13 -4.07
C ALA A 121 10.54 0.93 -4.98
N ASP A 122 11.58 0.17 -4.65
CA ASP A 122 12.00 -0.99 -5.44
C ASP A 122 11.03 -2.18 -5.33
N ILE A 123 10.47 -2.41 -4.14
CA ILE A 123 9.44 -3.43 -3.90
C ILE A 123 8.18 -3.09 -4.69
N ALA A 124 7.68 -1.85 -4.59
CA ALA A 124 6.52 -1.39 -5.32
C ALA A 124 6.72 -1.52 -6.84
N ARG A 125 7.89 -1.11 -7.34
CA ARG A 125 8.26 -1.31 -8.76
C ARG A 125 8.20 -2.77 -9.15
N SER A 126 8.82 -3.67 -8.37
CA SER A 126 8.82 -5.12 -8.63
C SER A 126 7.40 -5.71 -8.67
N MET A 127 6.52 -5.27 -7.77
CA MET A 127 5.11 -5.69 -7.73
C MET A 127 4.31 -5.16 -8.93
N ILE A 128 4.50 -3.89 -9.31
CA ILE A 128 3.88 -3.31 -10.51
C ILE A 128 4.32 -4.09 -11.76
N GLU A 129 5.62 -4.37 -11.89
CA GLU A 129 6.15 -5.12 -13.02
C GLU A 129 5.57 -6.53 -13.11
N HIS A 130 5.35 -7.19 -11.97
CA HIS A 130 4.70 -8.48 -11.90
C HIS A 130 3.23 -8.40 -12.35
N ALA A 131 2.46 -7.43 -11.85
CA ALA A 131 1.07 -7.21 -12.26
C ALA A 131 0.94 -6.97 -13.77
N LEU A 132 1.86 -6.17 -14.35
CA LEU A 132 1.82 -5.86 -15.78
C LEU A 132 2.30 -7.02 -16.65
N ALA A 133 3.13 -7.92 -16.12
CA ALA A 133 3.60 -9.11 -16.82
C ALA A 133 2.58 -10.25 -16.84
N ASP A 134 1.72 -10.34 -15.83
CA ASP A 134 0.62 -11.31 -15.78
C ASP A 134 -0.51 -10.85 -16.72
N LEU A 135 -0.85 -11.67 -17.73
CA LEU A 135 -1.89 -11.32 -18.72
C LEU A 135 -3.31 -11.46 -18.17
N ASP A 136 -3.50 -12.26 -17.12
CA ASP A 136 -4.80 -12.46 -16.49
C ASP A 136 -5.13 -11.34 -15.50
N PHE A 137 -4.13 -10.50 -15.17
CA PHE A 137 -4.32 -9.37 -14.28
C PHE A 137 -5.09 -8.22 -14.95
N GLU A 138 -6.26 -7.87 -14.44
CA GLU A 138 -7.01 -6.66 -14.79
C GLU A 138 -7.49 -5.91 -13.53
N LEU A 139 -7.71 -4.58 -13.65
CA LEU A 139 -8.17 -3.73 -12.54
C LEU A 139 -9.66 -3.96 -12.21
N GLU A 140 -10.42 -4.47 -13.17
CA GLU A 140 -11.85 -4.73 -13.05
C GLU A 140 -12.17 -6.14 -12.54
N ASN A 141 -11.17 -7.01 -12.44
CA ASN A 141 -11.35 -8.36 -11.91
C ASN A 141 -11.70 -8.32 -10.42
N ASP A 142 -12.57 -9.23 -10.00
CA ASP A 142 -12.95 -9.41 -8.60
C ASP A 142 -11.97 -10.39 -7.93
N TYR A 143 -10.87 -9.86 -7.39
CA TYR A 143 -9.93 -10.68 -6.61
C TYR A 143 -10.41 -10.79 -5.16
N PRO A 144 -10.14 -11.93 -4.50
CA PRO A 144 -10.42 -12.06 -3.07
C PRO A 144 -9.76 -10.94 -2.26
N GLU A 145 -10.45 -10.46 -1.22
CA GLU A 145 -9.86 -9.50 -0.28
C GLU A 145 -8.55 -10.06 0.29
N GLU A 146 -7.55 -9.19 0.44
CA GLU A 146 -6.20 -9.55 0.92
C GLU A 146 -5.43 -10.55 0.02
N SER A 147 -5.88 -10.81 -1.21
CA SER A 147 -5.11 -11.57 -2.20
C SER A 147 -4.03 -10.73 -2.86
N LEU A 148 -3.09 -11.42 -3.52
CA LEU A 148 -2.06 -10.80 -4.33
C LEU A 148 -2.68 -9.87 -5.38
N GLY A 149 -3.70 -10.34 -6.11
CA GLY A 149 -4.44 -9.56 -7.11
C GLY A 149 -5.05 -8.29 -6.53
N ALA A 150 -5.78 -8.39 -5.40
CA ALA A 150 -6.36 -7.22 -4.73
C ALA A 150 -5.28 -6.22 -4.27
N THR A 151 -4.14 -6.74 -3.80
CA THR A 151 -3.00 -5.91 -3.38
C THR A 151 -2.38 -5.17 -4.56
N LEU A 152 -2.20 -5.84 -5.70
CA LEU A 152 -1.69 -5.25 -6.93
C LEU A 152 -2.66 -4.22 -7.52
N GLN A 153 -3.98 -4.46 -7.44
CA GLN A 153 -5.00 -3.49 -7.81
C GLN A 153 -4.88 -2.21 -6.98
N ASN A 154 -4.81 -2.34 -5.64
CA ASN A 154 -4.65 -1.20 -4.74
C ASN A 154 -3.35 -0.43 -5.02
N LEU A 155 -2.26 -1.15 -5.30
CA LEU A 155 -0.96 -0.56 -5.62
C LEU A 155 -1.02 0.29 -6.90
N LEU A 156 -1.59 -0.26 -7.98
CA LEU A 156 -1.74 0.44 -9.25
C LEU A 156 -2.74 1.60 -9.17
N ALA A 157 -3.86 1.43 -8.45
CA ALA A 157 -4.82 2.50 -8.22
C ALA A 157 -4.20 3.68 -7.44
N THR A 158 -3.26 3.39 -6.54
CA THR A 158 -2.53 4.40 -5.76
C THR A 158 -1.54 5.18 -6.62
N PHE A 159 -0.71 4.49 -7.40
CA PHE A 159 0.39 5.13 -8.15
C PHE A 159 0.00 5.63 -9.55
N PHE A 160 -1.02 5.03 -10.17
CA PHE A 160 -1.48 5.36 -11.52
C PHE A 160 -3.00 5.54 -11.55
N PRO A 161 -3.55 6.50 -10.80
CA PRO A 161 -4.98 6.72 -10.74
C PRO A 161 -5.55 7.05 -12.13
N ASN A 162 -6.68 6.42 -12.47
CA ASN A 162 -7.39 6.61 -13.75
C ASN A 162 -6.62 6.17 -15.00
N VAL A 163 -5.59 5.33 -14.86
CA VAL A 163 -4.91 4.71 -16.01
C VAL A 163 -5.27 3.23 -16.07
N SER A 164 -5.69 2.76 -17.24
CA SER A 164 -5.94 1.33 -17.45
C SER A 164 -4.65 0.50 -17.49
N VAL A 165 -4.76 -0.78 -17.13
CA VAL A 165 -3.65 -1.75 -17.18
C VAL A 165 -3.11 -1.88 -18.60
N GLN A 166 -3.96 -1.88 -19.63
CA GLN A 166 -3.53 -1.99 -21.03
C GLN A 166 -2.66 -0.80 -21.44
N ASN A 167 -2.99 0.43 -20.99
CA ASN A 167 -2.16 1.60 -21.27
C ASN A 167 -0.83 1.54 -20.54
N LEU A 168 -0.79 1.01 -19.31
CA LEU A 168 0.45 0.80 -18.56
C LEU A 168 1.35 -0.24 -19.26
N ARG A 169 0.79 -1.37 -19.69
CA ARG A 169 1.50 -2.39 -20.49
C ARG A 169 2.05 -1.78 -21.78
N LEU A 170 1.25 -1.02 -22.52
CA LEU A 170 1.67 -0.37 -23.76
C LEU A 170 2.84 0.60 -23.53
N ARG A 171 2.78 1.43 -22.48
CA ARG A 171 3.88 2.35 -22.13
C ARG A 171 5.16 1.60 -21.77
N ARG A 172 5.04 0.53 -20.97
CA ARG A 172 6.15 -0.35 -20.61
C ARG A 172 6.81 -0.95 -21.86
N GLU A 173 6.03 -1.38 -22.85
CA GLU A 173 6.53 -1.96 -24.09
C GLU A 173 7.16 -0.92 -25.03
N GLN A 174 6.49 0.22 -25.22
CA GLN A 174 6.91 1.25 -26.18
C GLN A 174 8.08 2.09 -25.67
N SER A 175 8.18 2.30 -24.36
CA SER A 175 9.17 3.20 -23.76
C SER A 175 9.56 2.74 -22.34
N PRO A 176 10.24 1.57 -22.20
CA PRO A 176 10.52 0.96 -20.90
C PRO A 176 11.30 1.86 -19.94
N ASN A 177 12.27 2.64 -20.43
CA ASN A 177 13.06 3.54 -19.59
C ASN A 177 12.22 4.74 -19.09
N LEU A 178 11.31 5.25 -19.93
CA LEU A 178 10.40 6.31 -19.51
C LEU A 178 9.40 5.77 -18.49
N PHE A 179 8.83 4.60 -18.74
CA PHE A 179 7.92 3.93 -17.81
C PHE A 179 8.59 3.69 -16.44
N ALA A 180 9.84 3.21 -16.42
CA ALA A 180 10.59 3.05 -15.18
C ALA A 180 10.78 4.39 -14.42
N THR A 181 10.98 5.48 -15.16
CA THR A 181 11.06 6.83 -14.59
C THR A 181 9.71 7.31 -14.05
N GLU A 182 8.60 7.02 -14.75
CA GLU A 182 7.24 7.32 -14.28
C GLU A 182 6.92 6.55 -12.99
N VAL A 183 7.28 5.26 -12.92
CA VAL A 183 7.13 4.46 -11.70
C VAL A 183 7.97 5.05 -10.56
N GLN A 184 9.24 5.39 -10.81
CA GLN A 184 10.11 6.02 -9.81
C GLN A 184 9.52 7.32 -9.27
N ALA A 185 8.96 8.16 -10.15
CA ALA A 185 8.31 9.40 -9.76
C ALA A 185 7.04 9.15 -8.94
N ALA A 186 6.22 8.17 -9.35
CA ALA A 186 4.97 7.85 -8.66
C ALA A 186 5.21 7.30 -7.24
N VAL A 187 6.26 6.49 -7.04
CA VAL A 187 6.57 5.90 -5.72
C VAL A 187 7.26 6.86 -4.75
N GLY A 188 7.68 8.06 -5.20
CA GLY A 188 8.20 9.10 -4.31
C GLY A 188 9.51 8.72 -3.60
N ILE A 189 10.45 8.08 -4.30
CA ILE A 189 11.75 7.72 -3.71
C ILE A 189 12.48 8.96 -3.18
N PHE A 190 12.95 8.91 -1.93
CA PHE A 190 13.62 9.99 -1.20
C PHE A 190 12.74 11.19 -0.80
N GLU A 191 11.41 11.10 -0.89
CA GLU A 191 10.54 12.13 -0.32
C GLU A 191 10.42 11.99 1.21
N GLU A 192 10.33 13.12 1.92
CA GLU A 192 10.08 13.13 3.37
C GLU A 192 8.61 12.73 3.62
N ALA A 193 8.41 11.53 4.18
CA ALA A 193 7.12 11.06 4.69
C ALA A 193 6.75 11.69 6.04
#